data_AF-A0A7C3B993-F1
#
_entry.id   AF-A0A7C3B993-F1
#
_cell.length_a   1.000
_cell.length_b   1.000
_cell.length_c   1.000
_cell.angle_alpha   90.00
_cell.angle_beta   90.00
_cell.angle_gamma   90.00
#
_symmetry.space_group_name_H-M   'P 1'
#
loop_
_entity.id
_entity.type
_entity.pdbx_description
1 polymer ?
#
loop_
_entity_poly.entity_id
_entity_poly.type
_entity_poly.pdbx_seq_one_letter_code
_entity_poly.pdbx_strand_id
1 'polypeptide(L)' 'MVDPDRVEQQIQLIRRYTGYLEDIAKRPLSEFLVDPHAIGSARYYLQTAIESCINIANHIIASEGLRAPKDFVR' A
#
# COMPACT_ATOMS: atom_id res chain seq x y z
N MET A 1 18.30 14.35 -1.46
CA MET A 1 18.84 12.98 -1.53
C MET A 1 17.85 12.04 -0.87
N VAL A 2 17.58 10.92 -1.51
CA VAL A 2 16.68 9.88 -0.99
C VAL A 2 17.20 9.35 0.34
N ASP A 3 16.37 9.47 1.38
CA ASP A 3 16.54 8.80 2.67
C ASP A 3 16.17 7.30 2.54
N PRO A 4 17.14 6.37 2.69
CA PRO A 4 16.90 4.94 2.56
C PRO A 4 16.09 4.35 3.72
N ASP A 5 16.20 4.89 4.93
CA ASP A 5 15.46 4.39 6.09
C ASP A 5 13.97 4.67 5.93
N ARG A 6 13.64 5.85 5.39
CA ARG A 6 12.25 6.22 5.07
C ARG A 6 11.66 5.32 3.98
N VAL A 7 12.44 4.95 2.97
CA VAL A 7 12.00 4.03 1.91
C VAL A 7 11.80 2.62 2.46
N GLU A 8 12.75 2.12 3.26
CA GLU A 8 12.68 0.81 3.89
C GLU A 8 11.44 0.69 4.80
N GLN A 9 11.14 1.70 5.61
CA GLN A 9 9.92 1.74 6.42
C GLN A 9 8.64 1.57 5.57
N GLN A 10 8.55 2.25 4.42
CA GLN A 10 7.41 2.09 3.52
C GLN A 10 7.37 0.70 2.87
N ILE A 11 8.52 0.14 2.48
CA ILE A 11 8.60 -1.23 1.95
C ILE A 11 8.12 -2.25 2.99
N GLN A 12 8.49 -2.08 4.26
CA GLN A 12 8.04 -2.94 5.35
C GLN A 12 6.52 -2.89 5.53
N LEU A 13 5.92 -1.69 5.42
CA LEU A 13 4.46 -1.54 5.44
C LEU A 13 3.81 -2.22 4.25
N ILE A 14 4.33 -2.04 3.04
CA ILE A 14 3.83 -2.72 1.84
C ILE A 14 3.83 -4.23 2.05
N ARG A 15 4.98 -4.81 2.44
CA ARG A 15 5.11 -6.25 2.68
C ARG A 15 4.13 -6.76 3.73
N ARG A 16 3.93 -6.01 4.82
CA ARG A 16 3.00 -6.37 5.88
C ARG A 16 1.56 -6.42 5.37
N TYR A 17 1.11 -5.37 4.69
CA TYR A 17 -0.28 -5.29 4.24
C TYR A 17 -0.57 -6.22 3.06
N THR A 18 0.39 -6.41 2.14
CA THR A 18 0.24 -7.43 1.09
C THR A 18 0.25 -8.84 1.68
N GLY A 19 1.04 -9.10 2.73
CA GLY A 19 0.98 -10.37 3.45
C GLY A 19 -0.40 -10.65 4.06
N TYR A 20 -1.04 -9.64 4.66
CA TYR A 20 -2.41 -9.78 5.15
C TYR A 20 -3.42 -10.03 4.02
N LEU A 21 -3.24 -9.42 2.85
CA LEU A 21 -4.07 -9.68 1.68
C LEU A 21 -3.87 -11.10 1.14
N GLU A 22 -2.63 -11.60 1.12
CA GLU A 22 -2.32 -12.99 0.75
C GLU A 22 -2.98 -13.98 1.72
N ASP A 23 -3.01 -13.67 3.02
CA ASP A 23 -3.71 -14.50 4.01
C ASP A 23 -5.23 -14.49 3.80
N ILE A 24 -5.83 -13.33 3.50
CA ILE A 24 -7.25 -13.23 3.15
C ILE A 24 -7.55 -14.04 1.88
N ALA A 25 -6.66 -13.99 0.88
CA ALA A 25 -6.83 -14.69 -0.40
C ALA A 25 -6.82 -16.21 -0.28
N LYS A 26 -6.35 -16.77 0.85
CA LYS A 26 -6.41 -18.23 1.12
C LYS A 26 -7.81 -18.71 1.50
N ARG A 27 -8.72 -17.82 1.87
CA ARG A 27 -10.10 -18.16 2.26
C ARG A 27 -10.96 -18.47 1.02
N PRO A 28 -11.93 -19.40 1.09
CA PRO A 28 -12.88 -19.61 0.00
C PRO A 28 -13.63 -18.33 -0.34
N LEU A 29 -13.82 -18.06 -1.64
CA LEU A 29 -14.53 -16.87 -2.11
C LEU A 29 -15.93 -16.75 -1.49
N SER A 30 -16.64 -17.87 -1.35
CA SER A 30 -17.97 -17.91 -0.74
C SER A 30 -17.97 -17.43 0.71
N GLU A 31 -16.91 -17.73 1.48
CA GLU A 31 -16.77 -17.26 2.86
C GLU A 31 -16.40 -15.78 2.92
N PHE A 32 -15.54 -15.32 2.00
CA PHE A 32 -15.14 -13.92 1.92
C PHE A 32 -16.32 -13.00 1.59
N LEU A 33 -17.17 -13.38 0.63
CA LEU A 33 -18.26 -12.54 0.14
C LEU A 33 -19.37 -12.28 1.18
N VAL A 34 -19.47 -13.12 2.22
CA VAL A 34 -20.46 -12.98 3.29
C VAL A 34 -19.87 -12.38 4.57
N ASP A 35 -18.55 -12.15 4.62
CA ASP A 35 -17.85 -11.60 5.78
C ASP A 35 -17.51 -10.10 5.54
N PRO A 36 -18.35 -9.16 6.01
CA PRO A 36 -18.11 -7.73 5.82
C PRO A 36 -16.83 -7.25 6.52
N HIS A 37 -16.37 -7.92 7.57
CA HIS A 37 -15.12 -7.58 8.23
C HIS A 37 -13.91 -7.97 7.38
N ALA A 38 -13.95 -9.14 6.72
CA ALA A 38 -12.92 -9.53 5.77
C ALA A 38 -12.86 -8.59 4.57
N ILE A 39 -14.02 -8.20 4.01
CA ILE A 39 -14.09 -7.24 2.91
C ILE A 39 -13.53 -5.88 3.32
N GLY A 40 -13.95 -5.36 4.48
CA GLY A 40 -13.46 -4.09 5.02
C GLY A 40 -11.95 -4.10 5.25
N SER A 41 -11.44 -5.18 5.85
CA SER A 41 -10.01 -5.36 6.11
C SER A 41 -9.22 -5.43 4.80
N ALA A 42 -9.68 -6.19 3.81
CA ALA A 42 -9.02 -6.28 2.50
C ALA A 42 -8.94 -4.92 1.79
N ARG A 43 -10.04 -4.15 1.81
CA ARG A 43 -10.05 -2.79 1.23
C ARG A 43 -9.04 -1.88 1.93
N TYR A 44 -9.03 -1.90 3.26
CA TYR A 44 -8.12 -1.09 4.06
C TYR A 44 -6.65 -1.46 3.78
N TYR A 45 -6.30 -2.76 3.83
CA TYR A 45 -4.93 -3.21 3.59
C TYR A 45 -4.44 -2.86 2.17
N LEU A 46 -5.31 -2.99 1.17
CA LEU A 46 -4.97 -2.59 -0.20
C LEU A 46 -4.73 -1.08 -0.30
N GLN A 47 -5.62 -0.28 0.27
CA GLN A 47 -5.48 1.17 0.26
C GLN A 47 -4.17 1.60 0.94
N THR A 48 -3.88 1.06 2.13
CA THR A 48 -2.65 1.42 2.86
C THR A 48 -1.38 0.98 2.12
N ALA A 49 -1.38 -0.19 1.47
CA ALA A 49 -0.25 -0.59 0.63
C ALA A 49 -0.02 0.37 -0.55
N ILE A 50 -1.09 0.82 -1.21
CA ILE A 50 -1.03 1.82 -2.28
C ILE A 50 -0.49 3.15 -1.76
N GLU A 51 -0.99 3.64 -0.63
CA GLU A 51 -0.52 4.87 0.01
C GLU A 51 0.98 4.81 0.33
N SER A 52 1.50 3.66 0.75
CA SER A 52 2.94 3.49 0.97
C SER A 52 3.77 3.58 -0.32
N CYS A 53 3.29 3.00 -1.44
CA CYS A 53 3.92 3.18 -2.75
C CYS A 53 3.95 4.66 -3.18
N ILE A 54 2.84 5.36 -2.95
CA ILE A 54 2.71 6.80 -3.24
C ILE A 54 3.69 7.62 -2.41
N ASN A 55 3.83 7.29 -1.13
CA ASN A 55 4.78 7.97 -0.23
C ASN A 55 6.23 7.79 -0.67
N ILE A 56 6.61 6.59 -1.14
CA ILE A 56 7.94 6.35 -1.72
C ILE A 56 8.15 7.21 -2.96
N ALA A 57 7.19 7.21 -3.89
CA ALA A 57 7.29 7.99 -5.13
C ALA A 57 7.44 9.49 -4.84
N ASN A 58 6.62 10.03 -3.94
CA ASN A 58 6.68 11.43 -3.53
C ASN A 58 8.03 11.78 -2.88
N HIS A 59 8.58 10.89 -2.06
CA HIS A 59 9.89 11.07 -1.44
C HIS A 59 11.02 11.12 -2.48
N ILE A 60 11.01 10.21 -3.46
CA ILE A 60 12.00 10.20 -4.55
C ILE A 60 11.91 11.48 -5.38
N ILE A 61 10.69 11.87 -5.78
CA ILE A 61 10.46 13.07 -6.59
C ILE A 61 10.98 14.32 -5.89
N ALA A 62 10.64 14.50 -4.61
CA ALA A 62 11.10 15.64 -3.82
C ALA A 62 12.62 15.62 -3.59
N SER A 63 13.18 14.42 -3.33
CA SER A 63 14.60 14.24 -3.00
C SER A 63 15.55 14.51 -4.16
N GLU A 64 15.08 14.27 -5.39
CA GLU A 64 15.85 14.37 -6.63
C GLU A 64 15.50 15.62 -7.45
N GLY A 65 14.68 16.53 -6.89
CA GLY A 65 14.27 17.76 -7.56
C GLY A 65 13.46 17.52 -8.83
N LEU A 66 12.82 16.35 -8.95
CA LEU A 66 11.96 16.02 -10.07
C LEU A 66 10.69 16.87 -10.00
N ARG A 67 10.08 17.13 -11.15
CA ARG A 67 8.79 17.81 -11.21
C ARG A 67 7.75 17.01 -10.41
N ALA A 68 6.99 17.70 -9.56
CA ALA A 68 5.87 17.11 -8.83
C ALA A 68 4.89 16.36 -9.78
N PRO A 69 4.25 15.27 -9.32
CA PRO A 69 3.25 14.54 -10.08
C PRO A 69 2.16 15.50 -10.55
N LYS A 70 1.76 15.39 -11.83
CA LYS A 70 0.69 16.23 -12.39
C LYS A 70 -0.67 15.88 -11.80
N ASP A 71 -0.90 14.60 -11.53
CA ASP A 71 -2.18 14.07 -11.07
C ASP A 71 -1.96 12.91 -10.09
N PHE A 72 -2.77 12.86 -9.04
CA PHE A 72 -3.07 11.63 -8.30
C PHE A 72 -4.54 11.33 -8.54
N VAL A 73 -4.84 10.21 -9.20
CA VAL A 73 -6.24 9.78 -9.41
C VAL A 73 -6.82 9.50 -8.03
N ARG A 74 -7.78 10.32 -7.63
CA ARG A 74 -8.48 10.27 -6.35
C ARG A 74 -9.85 9.65 -6.52
#